data_AF-A0A0F9EJ58-F1
#
_entry.id   AF-A0A0F9EJ58-F1
#
_cell.length_a   1.000
_cell.length_b   1.000
_cell.length_c   1.000
_cell.angle_alpha   90.00
_cell.angle_beta   90.00
_cell.angle_gamma   90.00
#
_symmetry.space_group_name_H-M   'P 1'
#
loop_
_entity.id
_entity.type
_entity.pdbx_description
1 polymer ?
#
loop_
_entity_poly.entity_id
_entity_poly.type
_entity_poly.pdbx_seq_one_letter_code
_entity_poly.pdbx_strand_id
1 'polypeptide(L)'
;MRTRLADPLRVCLDCGMGAIKEEDLKLFSKNKVSNYGRMNLCKKCDNERHRKYDDAHPEQVKERQKKHREANREKTRERNRKQYEANPEKHRERARKYREDYPEKVKEANRKWQKANPEKVRKYREVNREKRTEYGRLYFIANREKINEQCRKRYEKNPFKYRLYNIRERSNKNGLAFDLDLEYLKQLWNDCNGFCSMTGVPMLKKSDGNDPFVVCIDRIIPEKGYIKGNVRLVSLWYNTARSNWGDAFTLEMCQRVAERAYSPEMIEMLEAEGGK
;
A
#
# COMPACT_ATOMS: atom_id res chain seq x y z
N MET A 1 -44.35 -78.62 -26.99
CA MET A 1 -44.99 -77.31 -26.67
C MET A 1 -43.95 -76.21 -26.84
N ARG A 2 -44.04 -75.39 -27.89
CA ARG A 2 -43.18 -74.19 -28.01
C ARG A 2 -43.82 -73.09 -27.15
N THR A 3 -43.14 -72.71 -26.08
CA THR A 3 -43.49 -71.56 -25.24
C THR A 3 -43.45 -70.30 -26.09
N ARG A 4 -44.60 -69.62 -26.28
CA ARG A 4 -44.61 -68.27 -26.88
C ARG A 4 -43.92 -67.33 -25.90
N LEU A 5 -42.78 -66.77 -26.29
CA LEU A 5 -42.20 -65.61 -25.62
C LEU A 5 -43.21 -64.46 -25.70
N ALA A 6 -43.45 -63.75 -24.60
CA ALA A 6 -44.39 -62.64 -24.55
C ALA A 6 -43.98 -61.54 -25.54
N ASP A 7 -44.97 -60.96 -26.25
CA ASP A 7 -44.73 -59.86 -27.17
C ASP A 7 -44.19 -58.64 -26.41
N PRO A 8 -43.11 -57.99 -26.89
CA PRO A 8 -42.50 -56.86 -26.22
C PRO A 8 -43.44 -55.65 -26.21
N LEU A 9 -43.54 -54.97 -25.06
CA LEU A 9 -44.33 -53.74 -24.88
C LEU A 9 -43.89 -52.60 -25.80
N ARG A 10 -42.59 -52.57 -26.16
CA ARG A 10 -42.02 -51.61 -27.11
C ARG A 10 -40.81 -52.21 -27.80
N VAL A 11 -40.56 -51.81 -29.04
CA VAL A 11 -39.33 -52.18 -29.77
C VAL A 11 -38.71 -50.92 -30.36
N CYS A 12 -37.40 -50.78 -30.22
CA CYS A 12 -36.65 -49.68 -30.82
C CYS A 12 -36.53 -49.93 -32.32
N LEU A 13 -36.98 -48.98 -33.13
CA LEU A 13 -36.93 -49.10 -34.59
C LEU A 13 -35.50 -49.08 -35.15
N ASP A 14 -34.53 -48.53 -34.41
CA ASP A 14 -33.15 -48.39 -34.89
C ASP A 14 -32.26 -49.58 -34.53
N CYS A 15 -32.38 -50.09 -33.30
CA CYS A 15 -31.49 -51.13 -32.79
C CYS A 15 -32.20 -52.44 -32.42
N GLY A 16 -33.51 -52.52 -32.63
CA GLY A 16 -34.30 -53.73 -32.35
C GLY A 16 -34.47 -54.06 -30.86
N MET A 17 -33.93 -53.25 -29.94
CA MET A 17 -34.08 -53.45 -28.49
C MET A 17 -35.55 -53.48 -28.10
N GLY A 18 -36.00 -54.55 -27.44
CA GLY A 18 -37.36 -54.70 -26.91
C GLY A 18 -37.46 -54.36 -25.43
N ALA A 19 -38.57 -53.74 -25.01
CA ALA A 19 -39.01 -53.67 -23.62
C ALA A 19 -39.93 -54.85 -23.33
N ILE A 20 -39.50 -55.78 -22.48
CA ILE A 20 -40.29 -56.98 -22.14
C ILE A 20 -41.15 -56.69 -20.90
N LYS A 21 -40.63 -55.90 -19.96
CA LYS A 21 -41.34 -55.48 -18.74
C LYS A 21 -41.55 -53.97 -18.73
N GLU A 22 -42.49 -53.49 -17.92
CA GLU A 22 -42.78 -52.06 -17.80
C GLU A 22 -41.56 -51.23 -17.36
N GLU A 23 -40.65 -51.80 -16.58
CA GLU A 23 -39.42 -51.14 -16.16
C GLU A 23 -38.50 -50.81 -17.35
N ASP A 24 -38.46 -51.68 -18.35
CA ASP A 24 -37.65 -51.54 -19.56
C ASP A 24 -38.11 -50.36 -20.41
N LEU A 25 -39.38 -49.94 -20.28
CA LEU A 25 -39.91 -48.73 -20.91
C LEU A 25 -39.15 -47.47 -20.46
N LYS A 26 -38.47 -47.48 -19.31
CA LYS A 26 -37.60 -46.36 -18.87
C LYS A 26 -36.39 -46.17 -19.78
N LEU A 27 -36.01 -47.18 -20.58
CA LEU A 27 -34.93 -47.11 -21.56
C LEU A 27 -35.36 -46.44 -22.86
N PHE A 28 -36.66 -46.22 -23.06
CA PHE A 28 -37.24 -45.56 -24.23
C PHE A 28 -37.46 -44.07 -24.01
N SER A 29 -37.40 -43.31 -25.10
CA SER A 29 -37.62 -41.86 -25.07
C SER A 29 -39.09 -41.53 -24.81
N LYS A 30 -39.35 -40.42 -24.12
CA LYS A 30 -40.69 -40.05 -23.67
C LYS A 30 -41.50 -39.48 -24.83
N ASN A 31 -42.70 -39.99 -25.02
CA ASN A 31 -43.69 -39.35 -25.90
C ASN A 31 -45.07 -39.52 -25.27
N LYS A 32 -45.66 -38.41 -24.83
CA LYS A 32 -46.93 -38.38 -24.09
C LYS A 32 -48.13 -38.86 -24.92
N VAL A 33 -48.03 -38.84 -26.25
CA VAL A 33 -49.12 -39.18 -27.17
C VAL A 33 -49.11 -40.67 -27.52
N SER A 34 -47.95 -41.30 -27.39
CA SER A 34 -47.75 -42.69 -27.80
C SER A 34 -48.12 -43.68 -26.69
N ASN A 35 -48.49 -44.91 -27.07
CA ASN A 35 -48.75 -46.01 -26.12
C ASN A 35 -47.63 -46.14 -25.09
N TYR A 36 -48.03 -46.37 -23.84
CA TYR A 36 -47.16 -46.45 -22.65
C TYR A 36 -46.33 -45.17 -22.37
N GLY A 37 -46.65 -44.04 -23.00
CA GLY A 37 -45.94 -42.77 -22.81
C GLY A 37 -44.50 -42.78 -23.33
N ARG A 38 -44.16 -43.68 -24.26
CA ARG A 38 -42.81 -43.93 -24.77
C ARG A 38 -42.79 -44.12 -26.26
N MET A 39 -41.91 -43.47 -26.99
CA MET A 39 -41.77 -43.70 -28.43
C MET A 39 -41.07 -45.04 -28.75
N ASN A 40 -41.16 -45.51 -29.99
CA ASN A 40 -40.44 -46.69 -30.49
C ASN A 40 -38.95 -46.39 -30.77
N LEU A 41 -38.30 -45.60 -29.91
CA LEU A 41 -36.85 -45.35 -29.94
C LEU A 41 -36.31 -45.43 -28.52
N CYS A 42 -35.22 -46.19 -28.37
CA CYS A 42 -34.47 -46.19 -27.12
C CYS A 42 -33.74 -44.85 -26.96
N LYS A 43 -33.51 -44.42 -25.73
CA LYS A 43 -32.82 -43.16 -25.40
C LYS A 43 -31.45 -43.04 -26.06
N LYS A 44 -30.75 -44.17 -26.25
CA LYS A 44 -29.44 -44.19 -26.92
C LYS A 44 -29.57 -43.75 -28.37
N CYS A 45 -30.43 -44.42 -29.15
CA CYS A 45 -30.66 -44.10 -30.56
C CYS A 45 -31.27 -42.70 -30.75
N ASP A 46 -32.19 -42.31 -29.88
CA ASP A 46 -32.80 -40.98 -29.91
C ASP A 46 -31.77 -39.86 -29.62
N ASN A 47 -30.92 -40.03 -28.60
CA ASN A 47 -29.82 -39.10 -28.33
C ASN A 47 -28.80 -39.05 -29.47
N GLU A 48 -28.51 -40.17 -30.12
CA GLU A 48 -27.60 -40.21 -31.27
C GLU A 48 -28.19 -39.48 -32.48
N ARG A 49 -29.49 -39.65 -32.75
CA ARG A 49 -30.21 -38.87 -33.77
C ARG A 49 -30.16 -37.37 -33.47
N HIS A 50 -30.43 -36.97 -32.23
CA HIS A 50 -30.31 -35.57 -31.82
C HIS A 50 -28.90 -35.03 -31.98
N ARG A 51 -27.87 -35.82 -31.64
CA ARG A 51 -26.46 -35.43 -31.84
C ARG A 51 -26.14 -35.24 -33.32
N LYS A 52 -26.51 -36.20 -34.18
CA LYS A 52 -26.32 -36.09 -35.64
C LYS A 52 -27.03 -34.86 -36.21
N TYR A 53 -28.23 -34.56 -35.73
CA TYR A 53 -28.95 -33.34 -36.10
C TYR A 53 -28.23 -32.08 -35.62
N ASP A 54 -27.80 -32.03 -34.35
CA ASP A 54 -27.11 -30.86 -33.81
C ASP A 54 -25.76 -30.62 -34.53
N ASP A 55 -25.04 -31.68 -34.90
CA ASP A 55 -23.78 -31.64 -35.67
C ASP A 55 -24.00 -31.20 -37.12
N ALA A 56 -25.10 -31.63 -37.75
CA ALA A 56 -25.47 -31.24 -39.12
C ALA A 56 -26.07 -29.82 -39.20
N HIS A 57 -26.63 -29.30 -38.10
CA HIS A 57 -27.33 -28.01 -38.05
C HIS A 57 -26.82 -27.06 -36.95
N PRO A 58 -25.49 -26.80 -36.87
CA PRO A 58 -24.90 -26.06 -35.75
C PRO A 58 -25.45 -24.63 -35.63
N GLU A 59 -25.73 -23.96 -36.74
CA GLU A 59 -26.26 -22.59 -36.73
C GLU A 59 -27.71 -22.54 -36.22
N GLN A 60 -28.56 -23.49 -36.62
CA GLN A 60 -29.94 -23.57 -36.12
C GLN A 60 -29.96 -23.87 -34.61
N VAL A 61 -29.06 -24.72 -34.13
CA VAL A 61 -28.91 -25.02 -32.70
C VAL A 61 -28.46 -23.78 -31.93
N LYS A 62 -27.44 -23.07 -32.41
CA LYS A 62 -26.96 -21.82 -31.78
C LYS A 62 -28.07 -20.77 -31.71
N GLU A 63 -28.82 -20.58 -32.79
CA GLU A 63 -29.92 -19.61 -32.84
C GLU A 63 -31.03 -19.98 -31.86
N ARG A 64 -31.44 -21.27 -31.83
CA ARG A 64 -32.41 -21.80 -30.86
C ARG A 64 -31.95 -21.57 -29.43
N GLN A 65 -30.68 -21.86 -29.12
CA GLN A 65 -30.10 -21.63 -27.79
C GLN A 65 -30.06 -20.14 -27.44
N LYS A 66 -29.73 -19.27 -28.40
CA LYS A 66 -29.73 -17.81 -28.20
C LYS A 66 -31.14 -17.30 -27.85
N LYS A 67 -32.15 -17.64 -28.66
CA LYS A 67 -33.56 -17.29 -28.41
C LYS A 67 -34.02 -17.80 -27.05
N HIS A 68 -33.67 -19.04 -26.69
CA HIS A 68 -33.99 -19.59 -25.37
C HIS A 68 -33.31 -18.81 -24.23
N ARG A 69 -32.04 -18.44 -24.36
CA ARG A 69 -31.31 -17.65 -23.34
C ARG A 69 -31.90 -16.25 -23.20
N GLU A 70 -32.30 -15.62 -24.30
CA GLU A 70 -32.93 -14.29 -24.30
C GLU A 70 -34.31 -14.34 -23.65
N ALA A 71 -35.19 -15.26 -24.06
CA ALA A 71 -36.52 -15.44 -23.50
C ALA A 71 -36.51 -15.80 -22.00
N ASN A 72 -35.44 -16.45 -21.52
CA ASN A 72 -35.30 -16.85 -20.11
C ASN A 72 -34.31 -16.00 -19.32
N ARG A 73 -33.83 -14.88 -19.88
CA ARG A 73 -32.80 -14.03 -19.26
C ARG A 73 -33.28 -13.48 -17.92
N GLU A 74 -34.50 -12.95 -17.88
CA GLU A 74 -35.06 -12.36 -16.66
C GLU A 74 -35.38 -13.41 -15.61
N LYS A 75 -36.03 -14.52 -16.00
CA LYS A 75 -36.29 -15.66 -15.11
C LYS A 75 -35.00 -16.19 -14.47
N THR A 76 -33.92 -16.27 -15.25
CA THR A 76 -32.61 -16.71 -14.75
C THR A 76 -32.02 -15.70 -13.78
N ARG A 77 -32.08 -14.40 -14.11
CA ARG A 77 -31.61 -13.32 -13.22
C ARG A 77 -32.37 -13.28 -11.92
N GLU A 78 -33.69 -13.42 -11.96
CA GLU A 78 -34.55 -13.45 -10.79
C GLU A 78 -34.26 -14.67 -9.91
N ARG A 79 -34.14 -15.86 -10.50
CA ARG A 79 -33.74 -17.07 -9.77
C ARG A 79 -32.39 -16.89 -9.09
N ASN A 80 -31.40 -16.35 -9.81
CA ASN A 80 -30.08 -16.11 -9.24
C ASN A 80 -30.17 -15.06 -8.12
N ARG A 81 -30.92 -13.96 -8.31
CA ARG A 81 -31.17 -12.95 -7.27
C ARG A 81 -31.74 -13.59 -6.00
N LYS A 82 -32.81 -14.37 -6.13
CA LYS A 82 -33.42 -15.11 -5.00
C LYS A 82 -32.41 -16.03 -4.31
N GLN A 83 -31.55 -16.70 -5.08
CA GLN A 83 -30.49 -17.55 -4.52
C GLN A 83 -29.45 -16.76 -3.72
N TYR A 84 -29.03 -15.59 -4.23
CA TYR A 84 -28.11 -14.69 -3.52
C TYR A 84 -28.73 -14.10 -2.26
N GLU A 85 -30.00 -13.70 -2.32
CA GLU A 85 -30.77 -13.14 -1.20
C GLU A 85 -31.07 -14.17 -0.13
N ALA A 86 -31.33 -15.43 -0.50
CA ALA A 86 -31.58 -16.52 0.44
C ALA A 86 -30.31 -17.02 1.16
N ASN A 87 -29.11 -16.82 0.57
CA ASN A 87 -27.85 -17.31 1.15
C ASN A 87 -26.72 -16.26 1.11
N PRO A 88 -26.93 -15.07 1.68
CA PRO A 88 -25.97 -13.97 1.57
C PRO A 88 -24.63 -14.31 2.24
N GLU A 89 -24.66 -15.08 3.33
CA GLU A 89 -23.47 -15.50 4.06
C GLU A 89 -22.57 -16.42 3.23
N LYS A 90 -23.13 -17.46 2.60
CA LYS A 90 -22.40 -18.38 1.73
C LYS A 90 -21.67 -17.65 0.60
N HIS A 91 -22.31 -16.62 0.03
CA HIS A 91 -21.68 -15.80 -1.01
C HIS A 91 -20.57 -14.90 -0.45
N ARG A 92 -20.77 -14.31 0.73
CA ARG A 92 -19.72 -13.53 1.42
C ARG A 92 -18.53 -14.40 1.79
N GLU A 93 -18.75 -15.60 2.28
CA GLU A 93 -17.70 -16.57 2.63
C GLU A 93 -16.91 -16.97 1.38
N ARG A 94 -17.60 -17.34 0.29
CA ARG A 94 -16.93 -17.64 -0.98
C ARG A 94 -16.12 -16.46 -1.50
N ALA A 95 -16.64 -15.24 -1.41
CA ALA A 95 -15.91 -14.04 -1.81
C ALA A 95 -14.70 -13.77 -0.90
N ARG A 96 -14.80 -14.07 0.40
CA ARG A 96 -13.69 -13.99 1.34
C ARG A 96 -12.59 -14.99 0.97
N LYS A 97 -12.93 -16.27 0.84
CA LYS A 97 -12.00 -17.33 0.40
C LYS A 97 -11.30 -16.96 -0.91
N TYR A 98 -12.06 -16.48 -1.89
CA TYR A 98 -11.46 -16.03 -3.16
C TYR A 98 -10.45 -14.88 -2.98
N ARG A 99 -10.69 -13.92 -2.08
CA ARG A 99 -9.74 -12.83 -1.81
C ARG A 99 -8.50 -13.31 -1.06
N GLU A 100 -8.65 -14.30 -0.19
CA GLU A 100 -7.57 -14.93 0.57
C GLU A 100 -6.68 -15.81 -0.32
N ASP A 101 -7.29 -16.62 -1.18
CA ASP A 101 -6.59 -17.54 -2.09
C ASP A 101 -5.95 -16.81 -3.28
N TYR A 102 -6.56 -15.69 -3.74
CA TYR A 102 -6.13 -14.96 -4.93
C TYR A 102 -5.93 -13.45 -4.68
N PRO A 103 -5.10 -13.05 -3.69
CA PRO A 103 -4.96 -11.66 -3.28
C PRO A 103 -4.38 -10.79 -4.41
N GLU A 104 -3.43 -11.32 -5.19
CA GLU A 104 -2.81 -10.58 -6.29
C GLU A 104 -3.78 -10.35 -7.46
N LYS A 105 -4.60 -11.34 -7.82
CA LYS A 105 -5.65 -11.16 -8.85
C LYS A 105 -6.66 -10.10 -8.44
N VAL A 106 -7.02 -10.06 -7.15
CA VAL A 106 -7.94 -9.04 -6.60
C VAL A 106 -7.30 -7.65 -6.63
N LYS A 107 -6.03 -7.53 -6.22
CA LYS A 107 -5.28 -6.27 -6.30
C LYS A 107 -5.17 -5.77 -7.73
N GLU A 108 -4.84 -6.64 -8.68
CA GLU A 108 -4.74 -6.30 -10.10
C GLU A 108 -6.08 -5.83 -10.67
N ALA A 109 -7.16 -6.56 -10.40
CA ALA A 109 -8.51 -6.17 -10.81
C ALA A 109 -8.91 -4.80 -10.22
N ASN A 110 -8.62 -4.57 -8.95
CA ASN A 110 -8.87 -3.27 -8.30
C ASN A 110 -8.04 -2.15 -8.95
N ARG A 111 -6.76 -2.39 -9.28
CA ARG A 111 -5.92 -1.41 -10.00
C ARG A 111 -6.51 -1.08 -11.38
N LYS A 112 -6.90 -2.09 -12.16
CA LYS A 112 -7.55 -1.91 -13.47
C LYS A 112 -8.84 -1.10 -13.33
N TRP A 113 -9.67 -1.44 -12.34
CA TRP A 113 -10.92 -0.73 -12.08
C TRP A 113 -10.68 0.74 -11.69
N GLN A 114 -9.73 1.02 -10.80
CA GLN A 114 -9.38 2.39 -10.40
C GLN A 114 -8.87 3.21 -11.58
N LYS A 115 -8.02 2.63 -12.45
CA LYS A 115 -7.52 3.29 -13.66
C LYS A 115 -8.63 3.60 -14.66
N ALA A 116 -9.60 2.69 -14.81
CA ALA A 116 -10.75 2.89 -15.71
C ALA A 116 -11.84 3.80 -15.11
N ASN A 117 -11.84 4.02 -13.79
CA ASN A 117 -12.88 4.80 -13.09
C ASN A 117 -12.27 5.91 -12.19
N PRO A 118 -11.41 6.80 -12.73
CA PRO A 118 -10.71 7.80 -11.92
C PRO A 118 -11.68 8.76 -11.22
N GLU A 119 -12.76 9.15 -11.89
CA GLU A 119 -13.79 10.05 -11.36
C GLU A 119 -14.52 9.47 -10.15
N LYS A 120 -14.89 8.18 -10.21
CA LYS A 120 -15.52 7.50 -9.06
C LYS A 120 -14.56 7.40 -7.88
N VAL A 121 -13.28 7.15 -8.15
CA VAL A 121 -12.24 7.11 -7.11
C VAL A 121 -12.08 8.49 -6.48
N ARG A 122 -12.07 9.57 -7.27
CA ARG A 122 -11.98 10.95 -6.79
C ARG A 122 -13.16 11.29 -5.90
N LYS A 123 -14.39 11.09 -6.37
CA LYS A 123 -15.62 11.34 -5.60
C LYS A 123 -15.66 10.54 -4.29
N TYR A 124 -15.26 9.28 -4.33
CA TYR A 124 -15.17 8.47 -3.11
C TYR A 124 -14.15 9.04 -2.10
N ARG A 125 -12.98 9.47 -2.56
CA ARG A 125 -11.93 10.05 -1.71
C ARG A 125 -12.36 11.38 -1.11
N GLU A 126 -13.13 12.17 -1.85
CA GLU A 126 -13.67 13.46 -1.41
C GLU A 126 -14.71 13.27 -0.31
N VAL A 127 -15.74 12.45 -0.57
CA VAL A 127 -16.79 12.14 0.42
C VAL A 127 -16.22 11.52 1.70
N ASN A 128 -15.13 10.77 1.59
CA ASN A 128 -14.48 10.14 2.75
C ASN A 128 -13.24 10.88 3.24
N ARG A 129 -13.04 12.16 2.86
CA ARG A 129 -11.83 12.92 3.20
C ARG A 129 -11.63 13.02 4.70
N GLU A 130 -12.65 13.45 5.43
CA GLU A 130 -12.60 13.65 6.88
C GLU A 130 -12.34 12.33 7.62
N LYS A 131 -13.09 11.29 7.27
CA LYS A 131 -12.90 9.95 7.84
C LYS A 131 -11.49 9.41 7.61
N ARG A 132 -10.89 9.66 6.44
CA ARG A 132 -9.50 9.27 6.15
C ARG A 132 -8.50 10.07 6.97
N THR A 133 -8.73 11.38 7.13
CA THR A 133 -7.90 12.24 7.97
C THR A 133 -7.94 11.80 9.43
N GLU A 134 -9.13 11.57 9.97
CA GLU A 134 -9.31 11.13 11.35
C GLU A 134 -8.70 9.74 11.57
N TYR A 135 -8.91 8.80 10.64
CA TYR A 135 -8.23 7.51 10.68
C TYR A 135 -6.70 7.66 10.69
N GLY A 136 -6.15 8.55 9.85
CA GLY A 136 -4.70 8.83 9.83
C GLY A 136 -4.20 9.41 11.14
N ARG A 137 -4.97 10.30 11.76
CA ARG A 137 -4.68 10.87 13.09
C ARG A 137 -4.67 9.78 14.17
N LEU A 138 -5.71 8.96 14.24
CA LEU A 138 -5.82 7.85 15.21
C LEU A 138 -4.70 6.83 15.00
N TYR A 139 -4.40 6.49 13.75
CA TYR A 139 -3.28 5.62 13.40
C TYR A 139 -1.95 6.19 13.90
N PHE A 140 -1.69 7.49 13.66
CA PHE A 140 -0.48 8.15 14.13
C PHE A 140 -0.38 8.14 15.66
N ILE A 141 -1.47 8.43 16.38
CA ILE A 141 -1.50 8.39 17.85
C ILE A 141 -1.20 6.98 18.34
N ALA A 142 -1.90 5.97 17.82
CA ALA A 142 -1.73 4.58 18.23
C ALA A 142 -0.34 3.99 17.88
N ASN A 143 0.35 4.55 16.88
CA ASN A 143 1.65 4.05 16.41
C ASN A 143 2.78 5.06 16.61
N ARG A 144 2.59 6.08 17.47
CA ARG A 144 3.50 7.22 17.62
C ARG A 144 4.93 6.78 17.91
N GLU A 145 5.12 5.88 18.86
CA GLU A 145 6.44 5.41 19.27
C GLU A 145 7.17 4.70 18.13
N LYS A 146 6.46 3.81 17.41
CA LYS A 146 7.02 3.08 16.27
C LYS A 146 7.40 4.03 15.12
N ILE A 147 6.57 5.03 14.85
CA ILE A 147 6.85 6.06 13.84
C ILE A 147 8.08 6.88 14.25
N ASN A 148 8.12 7.33 15.51
CA ASN A 148 9.25 8.08 16.05
C ASN A 148 10.55 7.26 15.99
N GLU A 149 10.50 5.98 16.33
CA GLU A 149 11.63 5.06 16.22
C GLU A 149 12.14 4.91 14.78
N GLN A 150 11.23 4.75 13.82
CA GLN A 150 11.62 4.72 12.40
C GLN A 150 12.26 6.05 11.96
N CYS A 151 11.73 7.18 12.43
CA CYS A 151 12.32 8.49 12.20
C CYS A 151 13.72 8.61 12.84
N ARG A 152 13.92 8.09 14.07
CA ARG A 152 15.23 8.04 14.74
C ARG A 152 16.26 7.26 13.91
N LYS A 153 15.93 6.02 13.53
CA LYS A 153 16.81 5.17 12.70
C LYS A 153 17.17 5.82 11.37
N ARG A 154 16.20 6.47 10.71
CA ARG A 154 16.44 7.19 9.45
C ARG A 154 17.42 8.35 9.65
N TYR A 155 17.28 9.08 10.75
CA TYR A 155 18.15 10.19 11.11
C TYR A 155 19.57 9.72 11.44
N GLU A 156 19.71 8.71 12.30
CA GLU A 156 21.01 8.15 12.70
C GLU A 156 21.85 7.70 11.50
N LYS A 157 21.20 7.10 10.49
CA LYS A 157 21.88 6.68 9.26
C LYS A 157 22.43 7.87 8.46
N ASN A 158 21.79 9.04 8.53
CA ASN A 158 22.16 10.22 7.74
C ASN A 158 21.87 11.54 8.49
N PRO A 159 22.63 11.86 9.55
CA PRO A 159 22.35 13.02 10.41
C PRO A 159 22.43 14.35 9.65
N PHE A 160 23.32 14.44 8.65
CA PHE A 160 23.50 15.62 7.82
C PHE A 160 22.48 15.77 6.71
N LYS A 161 21.74 14.73 6.33
CA LYS A 161 20.76 14.81 5.24
C LYS A 161 19.61 15.76 5.59
N TYR A 162 19.09 15.67 6.81
CA TYR A 162 18.04 16.57 7.27
C TYR A 162 18.56 18.00 7.45
N ARG A 163 19.80 18.16 7.95
CA ARG A 163 20.43 19.47 8.07
C ARG A 163 20.62 20.13 6.71
N LEU A 164 21.15 19.41 5.73
CA LEU A 164 21.34 19.85 4.34
C LEU A 164 20.03 20.36 3.72
N TYR A 165 18.94 19.61 3.92
CA TYR A 165 17.61 20.02 3.48
C TYR A 165 17.20 21.36 4.11
N ASN A 166 17.28 21.48 5.45
CA ASN A 166 16.87 22.69 6.15
C ASN A 166 17.70 23.93 5.79
N ILE A 167 19.02 23.78 5.62
CA ILE A 167 19.87 24.89 5.20
C ILE A 167 19.59 25.31 3.76
N ARG A 168 19.25 24.38 2.87
CA ARG A 168 18.86 24.69 1.49
C ARG A 168 17.57 25.49 1.45
N GLU A 169 16.54 25.03 2.17
CA GLU A 169 15.26 25.74 2.32
C GLU A 169 15.47 27.16 2.88
N ARG A 170 16.31 27.29 3.92
CA ARG A 170 16.66 28.59 4.50
C ARG A 170 17.41 29.49 3.51
N SER A 171 18.33 28.93 2.74
CA SER A 171 19.12 29.68 1.74
C SER A 171 18.24 30.23 0.65
N ASN A 172 17.33 29.40 0.12
CA ASN A 172 16.35 29.80 -0.89
C ASN A 172 15.44 30.93 -0.37
N LYS A 173 14.92 30.79 0.86
CA LYS A 173 14.08 31.82 1.48
C LYS A 173 14.78 33.16 1.66
N ASN A 174 16.08 33.13 1.94
CA ASN A 174 16.87 34.33 2.25
C ASN A 174 17.73 34.82 1.06
N GLY A 175 17.60 34.23 -0.13
CA GLY A 175 18.38 34.61 -1.30
C GLY A 175 19.90 34.40 -1.16
N LEU A 176 20.33 33.42 -0.36
CA LEU A 176 21.75 33.12 -0.14
C LEU A 176 22.26 32.10 -1.16
N ALA A 177 23.50 32.28 -1.62
CA ALA A 177 24.18 31.29 -2.45
C ALA A 177 24.25 29.93 -1.74
N PHE A 178 24.06 28.84 -2.51
CA PHE A 178 24.03 27.49 -1.99
C PHE A 178 24.77 26.52 -2.92
N ASP A 179 25.88 25.97 -2.45
CA ASP A 179 26.64 24.90 -3.09
C ASP A 179 27.18 23.97 -1.99
N LEU A 180 26.28 23.19 -1.39
CA LEU A 180 26.65 22.10 -0.49
C LEU A 180 25.93 20.82 -0.90
N ASP A 181 26.63 19.71 -0.73
CA ASP A 181 26.10 18.37 -0.88
C ASP A 181 26.33 17.55 0.39
N LEU A 182 25.75 16.35 0.43
CA LEU A 182 25.79 15.50 1.61
C LEU A 182 27.21 14.97 1.88
N GLU A 183 27.99 14.69 0.84
CA GLU A 183 29.33 14.12 0.98
C GLU A 183 30.29 15.17 1.53
N TYR A 184 30.19 16.43 1.09
CA TYR A 184 30.97 17.52 1.65
C TYR A 184 30.69 17.75 3.14
N LEU A 185 29.43 17.66 3.60
CA LEU A 185 29.13 17.79 5.04
C LEU A 185 29.68 16.60 5.86
N LYS A 186 29.68 15.39 5.29
CA LYS A 186 30.30 14.22 5.95
C LYS A 186 31.81 14.37 6.02
N GLN A 187 32.45 14.86 4.95
CA GLN A 187 33.87 15.18 4.90
C GLN A 187 34.23 16.14 6.04
N LEU A 188 33.53 17.28 6.14
CA LEU A 188 33.76 18.26 7.22
C LEU A 188 33.63 17.66 8.63
N TRP A 189 32.66 16.75 8.83
CA TRP A 189 32.50 16.07 10.13
C TRP A 189 33.66 15.14 10.46
N ASN A 190 34.17 14.42 9.46
CA ASN A 190 35.31 13.54 9.62
C ASN A 190 36.59 14.36 9.85
N ASP A 191 36.77 15.44 9.09
CA ASP A 191 37.94 16.32 9.20
C ASP A 191 38.02 16.98 10.60
N CYS A 192 36.88 17.34 11.19
CA CYS A 192 36.84 17.89 12.54
C CYS A 192 36.77 16.81 13.65
N ASN A 193 36.75 15.53 13.28
CA ASN A 193 36.61 14.38 14.17
C ASN A 193 35.45 14.51 15.19
N GLY A 194 34.36 15.17 14.80
CA GLY A 194 33.22 15.44 15.68
C GLY A 194 33.44 16.51 16.76
N PHE A 195 34.53 17.28 16.69
CA PHE A 195 34.79 18.41 17.59
C PHE A 195 34.46 19.75 16.94
N CYS A 196 34.03 20.71 17.75
CA CYS A 196 33.76 22.08 17.31
C CYS A 196 35.07 22.73 16.84
N SER A 197 35.06 23.26 15.61
CA SER A 197 36.24 23.93 15.02
C SER A 197 36.72 25.18 15.78
N MET A 198 35.86 25.78 16.63
CA MET A 198 36.19 27.01 17.37
C MET A 198 36.38 26.81 18.87
N THR A 199 35.63 25.90 19.48
CA THR A 199 35.67 25.70 20.94
C THR A 199 36.34 24.39 21.35
N GLY A 200 36.63 23.48 20.41
CA GLY A 200 37.23 22.18 20.71
C GLY A 200 36.33 21.20 21.46
N VAL A 201 35.09 21.57 21.78
CA VAL A 201 34.16 20.67 22.50
C VAL A 201 33.62 19.57 21.58
N PRO A 202 33.37 18.36 22.10
CA PRO A 202 32.70 17.31 21.35
C PRO A 202 31.29 17.76 20.96
N MET A 203 30.91 17.52 19.70
CA MET A 203 29.60 17.90 19.18
C MET A 203 28.65 16.72 19.11
N LEU A 204 27.37 17.02 19.31
CA LEU A 204 26.26 16.08 19.13
C LEU A 204 25.68 16.21 17.72
N LYS A 205 25.50 15.07 17.04
CA LYS A 205 24.82 15.04 15.74
C LYS A 205 23.36 15.47 15.86
N LYS A 206 22.72 15.25 17.02
CA LYS A 206 21.33 15.58 17.33
C LYS A 206 21.15 15.76 18.84
N SER A 207 20.18 16.59 19.23
CA SER A 207 19.54 16.54 20.54
C SER A 207 18.02 16.76 20.39
N ASP A 208 17.29 16.50 21.46
CA ASP A 208 15.87 16.83 21.57
C ASP A 208 15.73 18.20 22.28
N GLY A 209 16.25 19.27 21.67
CA GLY A 209 16.14 20.63 22.23
C GLY A 209 17.27 21.58 21.84
N ASN A 210 17.45 22.62 22.65
CA ASN A 210 18.48 23.65 22.46
C ASN A 210 19.78 23.27 23.20
N ASP A 211 20.31 22.09 22.89
CA ASP A 211 21.53 21.58 23.53
C ASP A 211 22.76 22.30 22.94
N PRO A 212 23.62 22.90 23.79
CA PRO A 212 24.73 23.73 23.36
C PRO A 212 25.76 22.99 22.51
N PHE A 213 25.87 21.67 22.64
CA PHE A 213 26.85 20.84 21.95
C PHE A 213 26.37 20.37 20.57
N VAL A 214 25.13 20.67 20.17
CA VAL A 214 24.62 20.26 18.85
C VAL A 214 25.42 20.90 17.72
N VAL A 215 25.81 20.08 16.74
CA VAL A 215 26.52 20.54 15.55
C VAL A 215 25.67 21.53 14.75
N CYS A 216 26.28 22.64 14.37
CA CYS A 216 25.74 23.66 13.51
C CYS A 216 26.64 23.85 12.28
N ILE A 217 26.02 24.22 11.17
CA ILE A 217 26.73 24.58 9.93
C ILE A 217 26.80 26.10 9.93
N ASP A 218 27.96 26.62 10.32
CA ASP A 218 28.25 28.04 10.45
C ASP A 218 28.86 28.57 9.16
N ARG A 219 28.49 29.80 8.80
CA ARG A 219 29.02 30.49 7.61
C ARG A 219 30.20 31.34 8.06
N ILE A 220 31.37 31.11 7.47
CA ILE A 220 32.59 31.85 7.81
C ILE A 220 32.41 33.32 7.42
N ILE A 221 31.91 33.58 6.21
CA ILE A 221 31.50 34.90 5.73
C ILE A 221 29.99 34.85 5.47
N PRO A 222 29.14 35.49 6.30
CA PRO A 222 27.68 35.36 6.23
C PRO A 222 27.07 35.64 4.84
N GLU A 223 27.62 36.62 4.13
CA GLU A 223 27.16 37.15 2.85
C GLU A 223 27.42 36.18 1.69
N LYS A 224 28.48 35.36 1.79
CA LYS A 224 28.81 34.35 0.76
C LYS A 224 27.88 33.14 0.77
N GLY A 225 26.98 33.03 1.76
CA GLY A 225 26.02 31.94 1.84
C GLY A 225 26.65 30.58 2.20
N TYR A 226 25.96 29.50 1.85
CA TYR A 226 26.34 28.13 2.16
C TYR A 226 27.01 27.50 0.95
N ILE A 227 28.28 27.82 0.71
CA ILE A 227 29.10 27.27 -0.38
C ILE A 227 30.30 26.52 0.17
N LYS A 228 30.85 25.58 -0.60
CA LYS A 228 32.09 24.87 -0.23
C LYS A 228 33.21 25.86 0.07
N GLY A 229 33.93 25.64 1.17
CA GLY A 229 35.00 26.51 1.65
C GLY A 229 34.54 27.74 2.45
N ASN A 230 33.24 28.06 2.48
CA ASN A 230 32.70 29.14 3.31
C ASN A 230 31.90 28.65 4.53
N VAL A 231 31.96 27.35 4.83
CA VAL A 231 31.25 26.78 5.97
C VAL A 231 32.18 25.96 6.84
N ARG A 232 31.85 25.91 8.14
CA ARG A 232 32.54 25.08 9.12
C ARG A 232 31.54 24.49 10.11
N LEU A 233 31.96 23.45 10.82
CA LEU A 233 31.15 22.83 11.86
C LEU A 233 31.54 23.39 13.23
N VAL A 234 30.55 23.93 13.92
CA VAL A 234 30.69 24.49 15.27
C VAL A 234 29.55 24.01 16.16
N SER A 235 29.73 24.13 17.46
CA SER A 235 28.68 23.86 18.45
C SER A 235 27.62 24.98 18.45
N LEU A 236 26.40 24.64 18.85
CA LEU A 236 25.24 25.54 18.81
C LEU A 236 25.45 26.81 19.62
N TRP A 237 26.00 26.69 20.82
CA TRP A 237 26.27 27.85 21.68
C TRP A 237 27.29 28.83 21.07
N TYR A 238 28.34 28.33 20.39
CA TYR A 238 29.31 29.16 19.70
C TYR A 238 28.65 29.85 18.50
N ASN A 239 27.91 29.11 17.67
CA ASN A 239 27.17 29.70 16.55
C ASN A 239 26.19 30.78 17.01
N THR A 240 25.56 30.56 18.17
CA THR A 240 24.62 31.52 18.77
C THR A 240 25.33 32.77 19.29
N ALA A 241 26.45 32.61 19.99
CA ALA A 241 27.26 33.72 20.48
C ALA A 241 27.90 34.52 19.34
N ARG A 242 28.37 33.83 18.29
CA ARG A 242 28.96 34.42 17.10
C ARG A 242 27.97 35.30 16.36
N SER A 243 26.77 34.78 16.13
CA SER A 243 25.71 35.47 15.39
C SER A 243 26.29 36.13 14.11
N ASN A 244 25.83 37.34 13.79
CA ASN A 244 26.40 38.17 12.72
C ASN A 244 27.54 39.10 13.21
N TRP A 245 28.01 38.97 14.46
CA TRP A 245 29.08 39.83 15.01
C TRP A 245 30.48 39.38 14.59
N GLY A 246 30.63 38.12 14.20
CA GLY A 246 31.88 37.57 13.66
C GLY A 246 32.87 37.11 14.74
N ASP A 247 33.91 36.39 14.29
CA ASP A 247 34.81 35.66 15.19
C ASP A 247 35.61 36.57 16.12
N ALA A 248 36.14 37.68 15.59
CA ALA A 248 36.96 38.61 16.37
C ALA A 248 36.20 39.16 17.58
N PHE A 249 34.96 39.59 17.38
CA PHE A 249 34.10 40.10 18.45
C PHE A 249 33.77 39.00 19.48
N THR A 250 33.47 37.79 19.02
CA THR A 250 33.18 36.66 19.92
C THR A 250 34.38 36.27 20.76
N LEU A 251 35.58 36.25 20.17
CA LEU A 251 36.82 35.93 20.88
C LEU A 251 37.16 37.00 21.91
N GLU A 252 37.03 38.28 21.57
CA GLU A 252 37.20 39.37 22.54
C GLU A 252 36.22 39.24 23.71
N MET A 253 34.94 38.96 23.42
CA MET A 253 33.93 38.74 24.44
C MET A 253 34.29 37.56 25.36
N CYS A 254 34.69 36.42 24.79
CA CYS A 254 35.14 35.26 25.57
C CYS A 254 36.35 35.60 26.44
N GLN A 255 37.32 36.33 25.90
CA GLN A 255 38.52 36.75 26.63
C GLN A 255 38.16 37.63 27.83
N ARG A 256 37.34 38.67 27.64
CA ARG A 256 36.91 39.55 28.74
C ARG A 256 36.15 38.80 29.84
N VAL A 257 35.30 37.84 29.46
CA VAL A 257 34.57 37.00 30.43
C VAL A 257 35.54 36.14 31.23
N ALA A 258 36.49 35.49 30.57
CA ALA A 258 37.49 34.65 31.23
C ALA A 258 38.40 35.47 32.15
N GLU A 259 38.93 36.61 31.69
CA GLU A 259 39.77 37.52 32.49
C GLU A 259 39.05 38.01 33.75
N ARG A 260 37.74 38.30 33.65
CA ARG A 260 36.95 38.72 34.80
C ARG A 260 36.67 37.56 35.77
N ALA A 261 36.30 36.40 35.24
CA ALA A 261 35.93 35.22 36.04
C ALA A 261 37.13 34.63 36.79
N TYR A 262 38.32 34.70 36.19
CA TYR A 262 39.58 34.22 36.76
C TYR A 262 40.50 35.38 37.17
N SER A 263 39.91 36.54 37.48
CA SER A 263 40.69 37.65 38.07
C SER A 263 41.25 37.22 39.42
N PRO A 264 42.48 37.61 39.79
CA PRO A 264 43.09 37.24 41.07
C PRO A 264 42.15 37.52 42.26
N GLU A 265 41.46 38.65 42.23
CA GLU A 265 40.51 39.07 43.26
C GLU A 265 39.30 38.14 43.36
N MET A 266 38.79 37.63 42.24
CA MET A 266 37.66 36.69 42.23
C MET A 266 38.07 35.28 42.60
N ILE A 267 39.28 34.84 42.24
CA ILE A 267 39.81 33.55 42.67
C ILE A 267 39.99 33.55 44.18
N GLU A 268 40.61 34.59 44.74
CA GLU A 268 40.75 34.76 46.19
C GLU A 268 39.39 34.78 46.92
N MET A 269 38.37 35.45 46.34
CA MET A 269 37.02 35.43 46.89
C MET A 269 36.36 34.04 46.85
N LEU A 270 36.46 33.32 45.73
CA LEU A 270 35.85 31.99 45.57
C LEU A 270 36.55 30.94 46.47
N GLU A 271 37.87 31.05 46.64
CA GLU A 271 38.63 30.21 47.57
C GLU A 271 38.28 30.53 49.04
N ALA A 272 38.03 31.81 49.37
CA ALA A 272 37.57 32.22 50.69
C ALA A 272 36.14 31.75 51.01
N GLU A 273 35.26 31.65 50.01
CA GLU A 273 33.87 31.19 50.16
C GLU A 273 33.74 29.66 50.15
N GLY A 274 34.65 28.92 49.48
CA GLY A 274 34.68 27.46 49.45
C GLY A 274 35.29 26.77 50.68
N GLY A 275 35.77 27.55 51.65
CA GLY A 275 36.41 27.08 52.89
C GLY A 275 35.50 26.96 54.12
N LYS A 276 34.18 26.75 53.94
CA LYS A 276 33.24 26.46 55.04
C LYS A 276 32.52 25.14 54.86
#